data_AF-A0A1M6IM48-F1
#
_entry.id   AF-A0A1M6IM48-F1
#
_cell.length_a   1.000
_cell.length_b   1.000
_cell.length_c   1.000
_cell.angle_alpha   90.00
_cell.angle_beta   90.00
_cell.angle_gamma   90.00
#
_symmetry.space_group_name_H-M   'P 1'
#
loop_
_entity.id
_entity.type
_entity.pdbx_description
1 polymer ?
#
loop_
_entity_poly.entity_id
_entity_poly.type
_entity_poly.pdbx_seq_one_letter_code
_entity_poly.pdbx_strand_id
1 'polypeptide(L)'
;MTAPRTIHAIAEINRRAEEYGLKVRSELFRIGCAPNRLRVVRQGPYLQLRFGHKTLLGEPCELLLLLKRLPIGIGETEVWNQINERMRKVDTQKHQMRSWGTGMFLGGLILLFLFLLNQL
;
A
#
# COMPACT_ATOMS: atom_id res chain seq x y z
N MET A 1 -24.00 -17.43 10.22
CA MET A 1 -23.46 -18.07 9.00
C MET A 1 -23.02 -16.99 8.01
N THR A 2 -21.75 -16.56 8.03
CA THR A 2 -21.20 -15.47 7.20
C THR A 2 -19.95 -15.89 6.39
N ALA A 3 -19.57 -17.17 6.43
CA ALA A 3 -18.35 -17.70 5.83
C ALA A 3 -18.26 -17.66 4.29
N PRO A 4 -19.34 -17.87 3.49
CA PRO A 4 -19.21 -17.95 2.03
C PRO A 4 -18.80 -16.63 1.38
N ARG A 5 -19.34 -15.50 1.87
CA ARG A 5 -19.06 -14.16 1.32
C ARG A 5 -17.61 -13.74 1.58
N THR A 6 -17.04 -14.15 2.71
CA THR A 6 -15.66 -13.81 3.08
C THR A 6 -14.65 -14.57 2.22
N ILE A 7 -14.91 -15.84 1.89
CA ILE A 7 -14.03 -16.64 1.02
C ILE A 7 -13.98 -16.07 -0.40
N HIS A 8 -15.14 -15.71 -0.97
CA HIS A 8 -15.20 -15.05 -2.28
C HIS A 8 -14.49 -13.69 -2.29
N ALA A 9 -14.66 -12.88 -1.23
CA ALA A 9 -13.97 -11.61 -1.12
C ALA A 9 -12.44 -11.78 -1.06
N ILE A 10 -11.95 -12.75 -0.28
CA ILE A 10 -10.51 -13.06 -0.19
C ILE A 10 -9.98 -13.55 -1.55
N ALA A 11 -10.71 -14.42 -2.24
CA ALA A 11 -10.33 -14.92 -3.56
C ALA A 11 -10.26 -13.79 -4.60
N GLU A 12 -11.22 -12.87 -4.59
CA GLU A 12 -11.24 -11.73 -5.51
C GLU A 12 -10.13 -10.72 -5.21
N ILE A 13 -9.84 -10.44 -3.93
CA ILE A 13 -8.69 -9.62 -3.51
C ILE A 13 -7.38 -10.25 -4.02
N ASN A 14 -7.25 -11.56 -3.87
CA ASN A 14 -6.09 -12.32 -4.33
C ASN A 14 -5.93 -12.27 -5.85
N ARG A 15 -7.01 -12.45 -6.61
CA ARG A 15 -7.04 -12.37 -8.07
C ARG A 15 -6.59 -10.99 -8.56
N ARG A 16 -7.11 -9.93 -7.93
CA ARG A 16 -6.73 -8.55 -8.25
C ARG A 16 -5.26 -8.30 -7.92
N ALA A 17 -4.77 -8.73 -6.76
CA ALA A 17 -3.37 -8.56 -6.38
C ALA A 17 -2.41 -9.21 -7.38
N GLU A 18 -2.78 -10.35 -7.95
CA GLU A 18 -2.02 -11.02 -9.01
C GLU A 18 -2.00 -10.23 -10.31
N GLU A 19 -3.16 -9.73 -10.75
CA GLU A 19 -3.27 -8.86 -11.92
C GLU A 19 -2.42 -7.59 -11.76
N TYR A 20 -2.46 -6.96 -10.59
CA TYR A 20 -1.63 -5.80 -10.30
C TYR A 20 -0.13 -6.16 -10.23
N GLY A 21 0.22 -7.35 -9.74
CA GLY A 21 1.59 -7.85 -9.76
C GLY A 21 2.16 -7.92 -11.18
N LEU A 22 1.37 -8.40 -12.14
CA LEU A 22 1.75 -8.42 -13.55
C LEU A 22 1.90 -6.99 -14.12
N LYS A 23 0.97 -6.10 -13.80
CA LYS A 23 1.04 -4.68 -14.24
C LYS A 23 2.27 -3.97 -13.68
N VAL A 24 2.59 -4.18 -12.41
CA VAL A 24 3.79 -3.61 -11.77
C VAL A 24 5.06 -4.10 -12.45
N ARG A 25 5.17 -5.40 -12.76
CA ARG A 25 6.30 -5.94 -13.52
C ARG A 25 6.38 -5.34 -14.93
N SER A 26 5.25 -5.18 -15.61
CA SER A 26 5.18 -4.55 -16.93
C SER A 26 5.67 -3.09 -16.90
N GLU A 27 5.28 -2.32 -15.88
CA GLU A 27 5.73 -0.94 -15.74
C GLU A 27 7.22 -0.84 -15.41
N LEU A 28 7.74 -1.73 -14.57
CA LEU A 28 9.19 -1.81 -14.30
C LEU A 28 9.97 -2.11 -15.58
N PHE A 29 9.46 -3.02 -16.42
CA PHE A 29 10.05 -3.30 -17.72
C PHE A 29 9.97 -2.10 -18.66
N ARG A 30 8.82 -1.40 -18.72
CA ARG A 30 8.65 -0.16 -19.49
C ARG A 30 9.69 0.89 -19.11
N ILE A 31 10.01 1.01 -17.83
CA ILE A 31 11.00 1.96 -17.31
C ILE A 31 12.44 1.56 -17.68
N GLY A 32 12.68 0.29 -17.99
CA GLY A 32 14.01 -0.26 -18.31
C GLY A 32 14.66 -1.00 -17.15
N CYS A 33 13.91 -1.37 -16.10
CA CYS A 33 14.44 -2.17 -15.00
C CYS A 33 14.56 -3.64 -15.39
N ALA A 34 15.73 -4.23 -15.12
CA ALA A 34 15.95 -5.65 -15.34
C ALA A 34 15.24 -6.49 -14.25
N PRO A 35 14.46 -7.52 -14.62
CA PRO A 35 13.73 -8.34 -13.65
C PRO A 35 14.66 -9.11 -12.70
N ASN A 36 15.92 -9.32 -13.09
CA ASN A 36 16.93 -9.98 -12.26
C ASN A 36 17.41 -9.09 -11.10
N ARG A 37 17.37 -7.77 -11.29
CA ARG A 37 17.86 -6.78 -10.34
C ARG A 37 16.77 -6.27 -9.42
N LEU A 38 15.57 -6.03 -9.97
CA LEU A 38 14.40 -5.60 -9.21
C LEU A 38 13.27 -6.63 -9.34
N ARG A 39 13.15 -7.49 -8.33
CA ARG A 39 12.19 -8.60 -8.31
C ARG A 39 10.90 -8.18 -7.62
N VAL A 40 9.77 -8.58 -8.19
CA VAL A 40 8.44 -8.39 -7.61
C VAL A 40 7.86 -9.74 -7.25
N VAL A 41 7.63 -9.96 -5.96
CA VAL A 41 7.06 -11.19 -5.40
C VAL A 41 5.74 -10.85 -4.71
N ARG A 42 4.75 -11.73 -4.83
CA ARG A 42 3.48 -11.55 -4.11
C ARG A 42 3.63 -12.00 -2.66
N GLN A 43 3.12 -11.21 -1.73
CA GLN A 43 3.08 -11.54 -0.31
C GLN A 43 1.68 -11.21 0.25
N GLY A 44 0.77 -12.19 0.14
CA GLY A 44 -0.64 -11.99 0.49
C GLY A 44 -1.34 -10.98 -0.46
N PRO A 45 -2.02 -9.95 0.07
CA PRO A 45 -2.61 -8.88 -0.72
C PRO A 45 -1.59 -7.80 -1.15
N TYR A 46 -0.34 -7.88 -0.66
CA TYR A 46 0.72 -6.92 -0.95
C TYR A 46 1.72 -7.45 -1.98
N LEU A 47 2.50 -6.53 -2.54
CA LEU A 47 3.67 -6.85 -3.35
C LEU A 47 4.96 -6.54 -2.59
N GLN A 48 5.87 -7.50 -2.61
CA GLN A 48 7.23 -7.37 -2.12
C GLN A 48 8.16 -7.05 -3.29
N LEU A 49 8.83 -5.91 -3.22
CA LEU A 49 9.89 -5.49 -4.14
C LEU A 49 11.25 -5.79 -3.51
N ARG A 50 12.16 -6.39 -4.28
CA ARG A 50 13.52 -6.71 -3.84
C ARG A 50 14.54 -6.14 -4.83
N PHE A 51 15.48 -5.35 -4.32
CA PHE A 51 16.59 -4.79 -5.08
C PHE A 51 17.89 -5.03 -4.32
N GLY A 52 18.69 -6.00 -4.79
CA GLY A 52 19.83 -6.53 -4.04
C GLY A 52 19.39 -7.06 -2.67
N HIS A 53 19.97 -6.53 -1.59
CA HIS A 53 19.61 -6.86 -0.20
C HIS A 53 18.43 -6.04 0.35
N LYS A 54 17.94 -5.05 -0.39
CA LYS A 54 16.85 -4.17 0.06
C LYS A 54 15.51 -4.81 -0.29
N THR A 55 14.57 -4.72 0.64
CA THR A 55 13.22 -5.27 0.51
C THR A 55 12.21 -4.22 0.93
N LEU A 56 11.13 -4.11 0.17
CA LEU A 56 10.03 -3.20 0.44
C LEU A 56 8.70 -3.90 0.20
N LEU A 57 7.75 -3.71 1.10
CA LEU A 57 6.37 -4.15 0.95
C LEU A 57 5.51 -2.95 0.57
N GLY A 58 4.63 -3.11 -0.41
CA GLY A 58 3.73 -2.06 -0.83
C GLY A 58 2.41 -2.56 -1.39
N GLU A 59 1.42 -1.68 -1.34
CA GLU A 59 0.12 -1.97 -1.94
C GLU A 59 0.23 -1.98 -3.47
N PRO A 60 -0.36 -2.97 -4.16
CA PRO A 60 -0.22 -3.12 -5.60
C PRO A 60 -0.65 -1.88 -6.40
N CYS A 61 -1.77 -1.25 -6.00
CA CYS A 61 -2.29 -0.06 -6.66
C CYS A 61 -1.39 1.16 -6.49
N GLU A 62 -0.87 1.40 -5.28
CA GLU A 62 0.02 2.52 -4.98
C GLU A 62 1.33 2.41 -5.75
N LEU A 63 1.93 1.21 -5.75
CA LEU A 63 3.13 0.90 -6.53
C LEU A 63 2.90 1.14 -8.02
N LEU A 64 1.78 0.67 -8.57
CA LEU A 64 1.47 0.87 -9.98
C LEU A 64 1.33 2.36 -10.33
N LEU A 65 0.61 3.13 -9.52
CA LEU A 65 0.44 4.57 -9.74
C LEU A 65 1.76 5.33 -9.64
N LEU A 66 2.67 4.87 -8.78
CA LEU A 66 3.99 5.44 -8.66
C LEU A 66 4.85 5.16 -9.88
N LEU A 67 4.92 3.90 -10.33
CA LEU A 67 5.72 3.50 -11.47
C LEU A 67 5.25 4.16 -12.78
N LYS A 68 3.94 4.35 -12.97
CA LYS A 68 3.39 5.05 -14.14
C LYS A 68 3.85 6.50 -14.27
N ARG A 69 4.27 7.14 -13.17
CA ARG A 69 4.76 8.53 -13.17
C ARG A 69 6.26 8.62 -13.40
N LEU A 70 6.98 7.50 -13.38
CA LEU A 70 8.43 7.49 -13.59
C LEU A 70 8.76 7.59 -15.09
N PRO A 71 9.76 8.41 -15.45
CA PRO A 71 10.24 8.51 -16.82
C PRO A 71 10.87 7.19 -17.27
N ILE A 72 10.94 6.97 -18.58
CA ILE A 72 11.61 5.81 -19.17
C ILE A 72 13.13 6.03 -19.15
N GLY A 73 13.91 4.97 -18.92
CA GLY A 73 15.38 5.02 -18.97
C GLY A 73 16.04 5.61 -17.72
N ILE A 74 15.27 5.84 -16.65
CA ILE A 74 15.82 6.20 -15.35
C ILE A 74 16.57 5.02 -14.74
N GLY A 75 17.69 5.28 -14.05
CA GLY A 75 18.51 4.24 -13.46
C GLY A 75 17.76 3.43 -12.40
N GLU A 76 18.00 2.12 -12.33
CA GLU A 76 17.28 1.22 -11.41
C GLU A 76 17.45 1.60 -9.93
N THR A 77 18.62 2.10 -9.54
CA THR A 77 18.88 2.61 -8.19
C THR A 77 17.99 3.81 -7.87
N GLU A 78 17.77 4.68 -8.87
CA GLU A 78 16.93 5.86 -8.73
C GLU A 78 15.45 5.48 -8.67
N VAL A 79 15.01 4.53 -9.50
CA VAL A 79 13.68 3.91 -9.39
C VAL A 79 13.44 3.38 -7.98
N TRP A 80 14.41 2.63 -7.44
CA TRP A 80 14.33 2.11 -6.08
C TRP A 80 14.22 3.23 -5.03
N ASN A 81 15.05 4.27 -5.15
CA ASN A 81 15.05 5.38 -4.21
C ASN A 81 13.71 6.10 -4.19
N GLN A 82 13.12 6.38 -5.37
CA GLN A 82 11.83 7.04 -5.47
C GLN A 82 10.67 6.19 -4.94
N ILE A 83 10.69 4.87 -5.20
CA ILE A 83 9.73 3.93 -4.61
C ILE A 83 9.86 3.98 -3.08
N ASN A 84 11.08 3.83 -2.55
CA ASN A 84 11.32 3.74 -1.12
C ASN A 84 10.97 5.05 -0.38
N GLU A 85 11.34 6.20 -0.93
CA GLU A 85 11.02 7.50 -0.33
C GLU A 85 9.51 7.73 -0.27
N ARG A 86 8.80 7.43 -1.36
CA ARG A 86 7.36 7.70 -1.46
C ARG A 86 6.54 6.74 -0.61
N MET A 87 6.92 5.47 -0.53
CA MET A 87 6.27 4.50 0.34
C MET A 87 6.47 4.85 1.82
N ARG A 88 7.66 5.32 2.22
CA ARG A 88 7.89 5.84 3.59
C ARG A 88 7.01 7.05 3.92
N LYS A 89 6.82 7.97 2.96
CA LYS A 89 5.91 9.12 3.12
C LYS A 89 4.46 8.66 3.29
N VAL A 90 4.00 7.67 2.50
CA VAL A 90 2.64 7.12 2.62
C VAL A 90 2.42 6.46 3.98
N ASP A 91 3.36 5.67 4.49
CA ASP A 91 3.25 5.06 5.83
C ASP A 91 3.15 6.14 6.92
N THR A 92 3.95 7.20 6.81
CA THR A 92 3.93 8.31 7.77
C THR A 92 2.59 9.05 7.75
N GLN A 93 2.02 9.27 6.56
CA GLN A 93 0.71 9.90 6.40
C GLN A 93 -0.45 9.00 6.87
N LYS A 94 -0.40 7.69 6.58
CA LYS A 94 -1.38 6.71 7.08
C LYS A 94 -1.38 6.68 8.61
N HIS A 95 -0.21 6.76 9.25
CA HIS A 95 -0.11 6.86 10.71
C HIS A 95 -0.72 8.15 11.28
N GLN A 96 -0.46 9.30 10.65
CA GLN A 96 -1.04 10.59 11.08
C GLN A 96 -2.57 10.65 10.90
N MET A 97 -3.10 10.16 9.77
CA MET A 97 -4.55 10.08 9.58
C MET A 97 -5.23 9.15 10.59
N ARG A 98 -4.57 8.04 10.93
CA ARG A 98 -5.08 7.10 11.93
C ARG A 98 -5.14 7.73 13.32
N SER A 99 -4.15 8.52 13.73
CA SER A 99 -4.16 9.19 15.03
C SER A 99 -5.23 10.28 15.13
N TRP A 100 -5.50 11.00 14.03
CA TRP A 100 -6.57 12.00 13.97
C TRP A 100 -7.96 11.38 14.08
N GLY A 101 -8.17 10.23 13.43
CA GLY A 101 -9.42 9.47 13.53
C GLY A 101 -9.73 9.00 14.95
N THR A 102 -8.73 8.47 15.68
CA THR A 102 -8.91 8.05 17.08
C THR A 102 -9.17 9.24 18.01
N GLY A 103 -8.51 10.37 17.77
CA GLY A 103 -8.69 11.59 18.56
C GLY A 103 -10.10 12.17 18.45
N MET A 104 -10.66 12.24 17.24
CA MET A 104 -12.05 12.69 17.04
C MET A 104 -13.06 11.72 17.66
N PHE A 105 -12.81 10.41 17.59
CA PHE A 105 -13.70 9.42 18.17
C PHE A 105 -13.72 9.48 19.71
N LEU A 106 -12.56 9.60 20.34
CA LEU A 106 -12.44 9.79 21.80
C LEU A 106 -13.06 11.11 22.26
N GLY A 107 -12.80 12.21 21.54
CA GLY A 107 -13.39 13.52 21.83
C GLY A 107 -14.92 13.52 21.73
N GLY A 108 -15.47 12.85 20.71
CA GLY A 108 -16.92 12.66 20.55
C GLY A 108 -17.54 11.85 21.69
N LEU A 109 -16.88 10.79 22.15
CA LEU A 109 -17.33 9.99 23.29
C LEU A 109 -17.33 10.77 24.60
N ILE A 110 -16.32 11.60 24.85
CA ILE A 110 -16.23 12.45 26.05
C ILE A 110 -17.35 13.50 26.06
N LEU A 111 -17.59 14.17 24.92
CA LEU A 111 -18.68 15.14 24.81
C LEU A 111 -20.06 14.49 24.99
N LEU A 112 -20.27 13.30 24.42
CA LEU A 112 -21.51 12.54 24.60
C LEU A 112 -21.72 12.11 26.06
N PHE A 113 -20.64 11.70 26.73
CA PHE A 113 -20.66 11.35 28.15
C PHE A 113 -20.99 12.55 29.04
N LEU A 114 -20.38 13.72 28.79
CA LEU A 114 -20.69 14.96 29.50
C LEU A 114 -22.13 15.42 29.26
N PHE A 115 -22.64 15.28 28.04
CA PHE A 115 -24.03 15.61 27.72
C PHE A 115 -25.01 14.72 28.49
N LEU A 116 -24.77 13.41 28.56
CA LEU A 116 -25.57 12.46 29.34
C LEU A 116 -25.51 12.74 30.84
N LEU A 117 -24.34 13.13 31.36
CA LEU A 117 -24.17 13.49 32.77
C LEU A 117 -24.89 14.78 33.16
N ASN A 118 -25.04 15.72 32.22
CA ASN A 118 -25.75 16.98 32.44
C ASN A 118 -27.28 16.86 32.29
N GLN A 119 -27.78 15.70 31.87
CA GLN A 119 -29.22 15.37 31.77
C GLN A 119 -29.72 14.56 32.97
N LEU A 120 -28.83 14.21 33.91
CA LEU A 120 -29.11 13.46 35.14
C LEU A 120 -29.10 14.39 36.34
#